data_AF-A0A4U9DCV3-F1
#
_entry.id   AF-A0A4U9DCV3-F1
#
_cell.length_a   1.000
_cell.length_b   1.000
_cell.length_c   1.000
_cell.angle_alpha   90.00
_cell.angle_beta   90.00
_cell.angle_gamma   90.00
#
_symmetry.space_group_name_H-M   'P 1'
#
loop_
_entity.id
_entity.type
_entity.pdbx_description
1 polymer ?
#
loop_
_entity_poly.entity_id
_entity_poly.type
_entity_poly.pdbx_seq_one_letter_code
_entity_poly.pdbx_strand_id
1 'polypeptide(L)'
;MLNTTDWIIDTALIYLGYNKERMLSLAELCWWAVCEGIGSEITEEMARRSLKLKAEGFQSVYRESDIVPSVPSTSILKERLALMPPAPTAPTELSPKRQEPILDVLVDPEAPSTFFARPKRIRWVSPDFLSWVKTQPCMCCGQPADDAHHLIGWGQGGVGTKAHDIFTIPLCRKHHRQLHENPRAFEREYGTQPVLIIKLLDRAYALGVLA
;
A
#
# COMPACT_ATOMS: atom_id res chain seq x y z
N MET A 1 -6.48 -9.08 -39.32
CA MET A 1 -6.58 -9.18 -37.85
C MET A 1 -5.23 -9.65 -37.36
N LEU A 2 -4.47 -8.81 -36.66
CA LEU A 2 -3.23 -9.23 -36.02
C LEU A 2 -3.61 -10.11 -34.84
N ASN A 3 -3.12 -11.35 -34.82
CA ASN A 3 -3.34 -12.27 -33.72
C ASN A 3 -2.57 -11.75 -32.50
N THR A 4 -3.29 -11.34 -31.45
CA THR A 4 -2.70 -10.82 -30.20
C THR A 4 -1.75 -11.82 -29.57
N THR A 5 -2.02 -13.13 -29.69
CA THR A 5 -1.17 -14.20 -29.17
C THR A 5 0.18 -14.23 -29.88
N ASP A 6 0.19 -14.11 -31.21
CA ASP A 6 1.43 -14.11 -31.99
C ASP A 6 2.28 -12.88 -31.67
N TRP A 7 1.63 -11.73 -31.44
CA TRP A 7 2.32 -10.51 -31.01
C TRP A 7 2.97 -10.66 -29.63
N ILE A 8 2.27 -11.26 -28.64
CA ILE A 8 2.84 -11.51 -27.31
C ILE A 8 4.03 -12.47 -27.39
N ILE A 9 3.92 -13.54 -28.18
CA ILE A 9 5.01 -14.51 -28.37
C ILE A 9 6.22 -13.83 -29.02
N ASP A 10 6.01 -13.05 -30.07
CA ASP A 10 7.06 -12.29 -30.75
C ASP A 10 7.75 -11.33 -29.77
N THR A 11 6.99 -10.58 -28.96
CA THR A 11 7.54 -9.66 -27.96
C THR A 11 8.38 -10.39 -26.91
N ALA A 12 7.90 -11.52 -26.39
CA ALA A 12 8.63 -12.32 -25.42
C ALA A 12 9.93 -12.92 -26.01
N LEU A 13 9.88 -13.40 -27.27
CA LEU A 13 11.08 -13.89 -27.96
C LEU A 13 12.12 -12.79 -28.17
N ILE A 14 11.68 -11.59 -28.59
CA ILE A 14 12.57 -10.43 -28.76
C ILE A 14 13.21 -10.04 -27.42
N TYR A 15 12.44 -9.99 -26.34
CA TYR A 15 12.95 -9.67 -25.00
C TYR A 15 14.02 -10.67 -24.53
N LEU A 16 13.83 -11.95 -24.82
CA LEU A 16 14.79 -13.01 -24.47
C LEU A 16 15.97 -13.12 -25.44
N GLY A 17 16.03 -12.28 -26.48
CA GLY A 17 17.09 -12.28 -27.48
C GLY A 17 17.02 -13.46 -28.45
N TYR A 18 15.84 -14.05 -28.65
CA TYR A 18 15.60 -15.18 -29.54
C TYR A 18 15.06 -14.74 -30.91
N ASN A 19 15.26 -15.60 -31.91
CA ASN A 19 14.67 -15.43 -33.24
C ASN A 19 13.23 -15.98 -33.30
N LYS A 20 12.47 -15.56 -34.31
CA LYS A 20 11.07 -15.97 -34.50
C LYS A 20 10.87 -17.45 -34.84
N GLU A 21 11.95 -18.15 -35.17
CA GLU A 21 11.93 -19.57 -35.53
C GLU A 21 11.88 -20.48 -34.28
N ARG A 22 12.18 -19.93 -33.10
CA ARG A 22 12.17 -20.68 -31.84
C ARG A 22 10.77 -20.69 -31.21
N MET A 23 10.36 -21.87 -30.76
CA MET A 23 9.16 -22.00 -29.93
C MET A 23 9.43 -21.51 -28.50
N LEU A 24 8.57 -20.61 -28.01
CA LEU A 24 8.60 -20.13 -26.63
C LEU A 24 8.01 -21.20 -25.69
N SER A 25 8.77 -21.60 -24.67
CA SER A 25 8.28 -22.47 -23.62
C SER A 25 7.44 -21.71 -22.59
N LEU A 26 6.58 -22.43 -21.86
CA LEU A 26 5.75 -21.82 -20.81
C LEU A 26 6.59 -21.18 -19.70
N ALA A 27 7.74 -21.76 -19.35
CA ALA A 27 8.63 -21.21 -18.35
C ALA A 27 9.26 -19.88 -18.81
N GLU A 28 9.64 -19.79 -20.09
CA GLU A 28 10.16 -18.56 -20.69
C GLU A 28 9.09 -17.46 -20.78
N LEU A 29 7.86 -17.84 -21.12
CA LEU A 29 6.72 -16.90 -21.11
C LEU A 29 6.42 -16.39 -19.69
N CYS A 30 6.41 -17.28 -18.69
CA CYS A 30 6.26 -16.89 -17.29
C CYS A 30 7.41 -16.00 -16.81
N TRP A 31 8.64 -16.28 -17.23
CA TRP A 31 9.80 -15.47 -16.90
C TRP A 31 9.69 -14.07 -17.51
N TRP A 32 9.34 -13.96 -18.80
CA TRP A 32 9.09 -12.69 -19.47
C TRP A 32 7.98 -11.88 -18.77
N ALA A 33 6.85 -12.50 -18.46
CA ALA A 33 5.72 -11.86 -17.79
C ALA A 33 6.12 -11.26 -16.43
N VAL A 34 6.99 -11.94 -15.69
CA VAL A 34 7.55 -11.41 -14.45
C VAL A 34 8.45 -10.20 -14.70
N CYS A 35 9.36 -10.30 -15.66
CA CYS A 35 10.29 -9.22 -15.98
C CYS A 35 9.56 -7.94 -16.41
N GLU A 36 8.44 -8.06 -17.13
CA GLU A 36 7.58 -6.94 -17.54
C GLU A 36 6.63 -6.45 -16.44
N GLY A 37 6.69 -7.03 -15.23
CA GLY A 37 5.85 -6.62 -14.10
C GLY A 37 4.39 -7.09 -14.16
N ILE A 38 4.04 -8.00 -15.07
CA ILE A 38 2.71 -8.61 -15.22
C ILE A 38 2.64 -10.02 -14.62
N GLY A 39 3.55 -10.35 -13.70
CA GLY A 39 3.61 -11.66 -13.03
C GLY A 39 2.35 -12.01 -12.22
N SER A 40 1.49 -11.04 -11.88
CA SER A 40 0.19 -11.26 -11.23
C SER A 40 -0.79 -12.05 -12.09
N GLU A 41 -0.63 -12.00 -13.42
CA GLU A 41 -1.50 -12.69 -14.38
C GLU A 41 -1.12 -14.17 -14.56
N ILE A 42 0.00 -14.62 -13.95
CA ILE A 42 0.41 -16.02 -14.00
C ILE A 42 -0.55 -16.86 -13.15
N THR A 43 -1.35 -17.68 -13.82
CA THR A 43 -2.27 -18.60 -13.14
C THR A 43 -1.52 -19.66 -12.32
N GLU A 44 -2.21 -20.24 -11.34
CA GLU A 44 -1.65 -21.31 -10.49
C GLU A 44 -1.14 -22.51 -11.31
N GLU A 45 -1.86 -22.89 -12.36
CA GLU A 45 -1.46 -23.99 -13.24
C GLU A 45 -0.22 -23.64 -14.08
N MET A 46 -0.13 -22.41 -14.58
CA MET A 46 1.07 -21.93 -15.28
C MET A 46 2.26 -21.90 -14.34
N ALA A 47 2.08 -21.40 -13.12
CA ALA A 47 3.12 -21.36 -12.10
C ALA A 47 3.64 -22.75 -11.76
N ARG A 48 2.72 -23.68 -11.49
CA ARG A 48 3.02 -25.09 -11.18
C ARG A 48 3.81 -25.75 -12.30
N ARG A 49 3.36 -25.60 -13.56
CA ARG A 49 4.03 -26.19 -14.73
C ARG A 49 5.40 -25.56 -14.99
N SER A 50 5.53 -24.24 -14.85
CA SER A 50 6.80 -23.53 -15.02
C SER A 50 7.82 -23.90 -13.94
N LEU A 51 7.38 -24.10 -12.70
CA LEU A 51 8.20 -24.62 -11.60
C LEU A 51 8.45 -26.14 -11.67
N LYS A 52 7.85 -26.84 -12.65
CA LYS A 52 7.89 -28.31 -12.79
C LYS A 52 7.37 -29.04 -11.54
N LEU A 53 6.43 -28.44 -10.81
CA LEU A 53 5.76 -29.06 -9.67
C LEU A 53 4.75 -30.11 -10.15
N LYS A 54 4.59 -31.21 -9.42
CA LYS A 54 3.60 -32.24 -9.75
C LYS A 54 2.19 -31.71 -9.52
N ALA A 55 1.24 -32.11 -10.35
CA ALA A 55 -0.17 -31.87 -10.09
C ALA A 55 -0.61 -32.81 -8.96
N GLU A 56 -1.17 -32.27 -7.89
CA GLU A 56 -1.84 -33.09 -6.89
C GLU A 56 -3.19 -33.54 -7.46
N GLY A 57 -3.40 -34.85 -7.51
CA GLY A 57 -4.69 -35.40 -7.89
C GLY A 57 -5.66 -35.22 -6.73
N PHE A 58 -6.74 -34.49 -6.96
CA PHE A 58 -7.79 -34.36 -5.94
C PHE A 58 -8.50 -35.70 -5.75
N GLN A 59 -8.53 -36.20 -4.52
CA GLN A 59 -9.33 -37.36 -4.14
C GLN A 59 -10.76 -36.90 -3.82
N SER A 60 -11.75 -37.74 -4.12
CA SER A 60 -13.15 -37.42 -3.79
C SER A 60 -13.45 -37.53 -2.29
N VAL A 61 -12.61 -38.27 -1.54
CA VAL A 61 -12.73 -38.48 -0.10
C VAL A 61 -11.34 -38.33 0.51
N TYR A 62 -11.24 -37.53 1.57
CA TYR A 62 -10.03 -37.35 2.35
C TYR A 62 -10.25 -37.78 3.80
N ARG A 63 -9.24 -38.36 4.42
CA ARG A 63 -9.13 -38.43 5.87
C ARG A 63 -8.43 -37.15 6.35
N GLU A 64 -8.89 -36.55 7.44
CA GLU A 64 -8.30 -35.29 7.95
C GLU A 64 -6.80 -35.38 8.25
N SER A 65 -6.30 -36.57 8.63
CA SER A 65 -4.86 -36.81 8.83
C SER A 65 -4.01 -36.72 7.57
N ASP A 66 -4.63 -36.80 6.39
CA ASP A 66 -3.94 -36.89 5.10
C ASP A 66 -3.83 -35.51 4.43
N ILE A 67 -4.44 -34.48 5.03
CA ILE A 67 -4.39 -33.10 4.55
C ILE A 67 -3.05 -32.50 4.98
N VAL A 68 -2.12 -32.42 4.03
CA VAL A 68 -0.84 -31.72 4.22
C VAL A 68 -1.00 -30.29 3.69
N PRO A 69 -0.81 -29.25 4.51
CA PRO A 69 -0.82 -27.87 4.01
C PRO A 69 0.28 -27.68 2.97
N SER A 70 -0.11 -27.25 1.76
CA SER A 70 0.82 -26.90 0.70
C SER A 70 0.77 -25.40 0.41
N VAL A 71 1.88 -24.86 -0.08
CA VAL A 71 1.99 -23.45 -0.44
C VAL A 71 1.60 -23.28 -1.92
N PRO A 72 0.80 -22.26 -2.29
CA PRO A 72 0.49 -21.98 -3.69
C PRO A 72 1.76 -21.79 -4.53
N SER A 73 1.77 -22.37 -5.74
CA SER A 73 2.88 -22.30 -6.70
C SER A 73 3.17 -20.85 -7.11
N THR A 74 2.13 -20.02 -7.18
CA THR A 74 2.25 -18.56 -7.40
C THR A 74 3.03 -17.85 -6.30
N SER A 75 2.85 -18.25 -5.04
CA SER A 75 3.62 -17.70 -3.91
C SER A 75 5.10 -18.12 -3.97
N ILE A 76 5.36 -19.38 -4.35
CA ILE A 76 6.73 -19.89 -4.54
C ILE A 76 7.44 -19.11 -5.66
N LEU A 77 6.74 -18.84 -6.78
CA LEU A 77 7.27 -17.99 -7.84
C LEU A 77 7.62 -16.60 -7.30
N LYS A 78 6.70 -15.92 -6.62
CA LYS A 78 6.93 -14.57 -6.07
C LYS A 78 8.16 -14.50 -5.16
N GLU A 79 8.32 -15.47 -4.27
CA GLU A 79 9.46 -15.52 -3.34
C GLU A 79 10.79 -15.69 -4.10
N ARG A 80 10.84 -16.57 -5.12
CA ARG A 80 12.05 -16.77 -5.93
C ARG A 80 12.44 -15.53 -6.73
N LEU A 81 11.46 -14.74 -7.15
CA LEU A 81 11.68 -13.52 -7.92
C LEU A 81 12.21 -12.37 -7.04
N ALA A 82 11.78 -12.30 -5.77
CA ALA A 82 12.30 -11.35 -4.81
C ALA A 82 13.81 -11.53 -4.53
N LEU A 83 14.36 -12.72 -4.80
CA LEU A 83 15.78 -13.03 -4.63
C LEU A 83 16.63 -12.63 -5.86
N MET A 84 16.03 -12.18 -6.95
CA MET A 84 16.75 -11.85 -8.18
C MET A 84 17.04 -10.34 -8.27
N PRO A 85 18.23 -9.95 -8.71
CA PRO A 85 18.53 -8.53 -8.94
C PRO A 85 17.60 -7.98 -10.04
N PRO A 86 17.16 -6.71 -9.93
CA PRO A 86 16.35 -6.09 -10.96
C PRO A 86 17.10 -6.10 -12.30
N ALA A 87 16.39 -6.43 -13.38
CA ALA A 87 16.96 -6.45 -14.72
C ALA A 87 17.62 -5.10 -15.06
N PRO A 88 18.75 -5.09 -15.79
CA PRO A 88 19.35 -3.86 -16.26
C PRO A 88 18.34 -3.12 -17.16
N THR A 89 17.96 -1.94 -16.70
CA THR A 89 16.96 -1.05 -17.29
C THR A 89 17.18 -0.79 -18.78
N ALA A 90 16.25 -1.24 -19.62
CA ALA A 90 15.99 -0.58 -20.90
C ALA A 90 15.12 0.67 -20.66
N PRO A 91 15.21 1.73 -21.49
CA PRO A 91 14.53 3.00 -21.25
C PRO A 91 13.01 2.82 -21.25
N THR A 92 12.40 3.06 -20.09
CA THR A 92 10.95 3.01 -19.88
C THR A 92 10.31 4.24 -20.54
N GLU A 93 9.76 4.08 -21.74
CA GLU A 93 8.73 5.00 -22.23
C GLU A 93 7.35 4.54 -21.74
N LEU A 94 6.72 5.44 -20.97
CA LEU A 94 5.29 5.64 -20.77
C LEU A 94 4.41 4.39 -20.59
N SER A 95 4.51 3.78 -19.41
CA SER A 95 3.34 3.20 -18.74
C SER A 95 3.12 3.98 -17.45
N PRO A 96 1.89 4.50 -17.16
CA PRO A 96 1.64 5.12 -15.88
C PRO A 96 1.82 4.03 -14.82
N LYS A 97 2.88 4.14 -14.02
CA LYS A 97 3.03 3.33 -12.81
C LYS A 97 1.73 3.48 -12.04
N ARG A 98 0.92 2.43 -11.99
CA ARG A 98 -0.16 2.32 -11.01
C ARG A 98 0.53 2.50 -9.67
N GLN A 99 0.34 3.66 -9.06
CA GLN A 99 0.84 3.92 -7.72
C GLN A 99 0.09 2.94 -6.82
N GLU A 100 0.71 1.82 -6.49
CA GLU A 100 0.28 1.04 -5.34
C GLU A 100 0.53 1.94 -4.12
N PRO A 101 -0.52 2.34 -3.37
CA PRO A 101 -0.31 3.05 -2.13
C PRO A 101 0.27 2.03 -1.14
N ILE A 102 1.60 1.92 -1.09
CA ILE A 102 2.27 1.10 -0.08
C ILE A 102 2.53 2.00 1.12
N LEU A 103 1.58 2.03 2.04
CA LEU A 103 1.84 2.32 3.44
C LEU A 103 0.87 1.50 4.30
N ASP A 104 0.94 0.17 4.18
CA ASP A 104 0.19 -0.74 5.05
C ASP A 104 0.43 -0.31 6.51
N VAL A 105 -0.63 0.14 7.17
CA VAL A 105 -0.60 0.31 8.63
C VAL A 105 -0.49 -1.11 9.21
N LEU A 106 0.75 -1.54 9.48
CA LEU A 106 1.02 -2.85 10.06
C LEU A 106 0.40 -2.92 11.45
N VAL A 107 -0.75 -3.61 11.54
CA VAL A 107 -1.39 -3.95 12.80
C VAL A 107 -0.73 -5.23 13.30
N ASP A 108 0.14 -5.11 14.30
CA ASP A 108 0.70 -6.24 15.01
C ASP A 108 -0.32 -6.73 16.07
N PRO A 109 -0.94 -7.92 15.89
CA PRO A 109 -1.93 -8.43 16.83
C PRO A 109 -1.33 -8.77 18.21
N GLU A 110 -0.01 -8.92 18.32
CA GLU A 110 0.69 -9.33 19.54
C GLU A 110 1.76 -8.32 19.97
N ALA A 111 1.55 -7.03 19.66
CA ALA A 111 2.50 -5.95 19.95
C ALA A 111 3.03 -6.04 21.40
N PRO A 112 4.34 -6.34 21.63
CA PRO A 112 4.86 -6.69 22.95
C PRO A 112 4.64 -5.63 24.03
N SER A 113 4.59 -4.36 23.61
CA SER A 113 4.36 -3.23 24.52
C SER A 113 3.01 -3.31 25.24
N THR A 114 2.01 -4.00 24.67
CA THR A 114 0.67 -4.14 25.26
C THR A 114 0.66 -4.96 26.55
N PHE A 115 1.67 -5.82 26.77
CA PHE A 115 1.81 -6.64 27.97
C PHE A 115 2.49 -5.90 29.15
N PHE A 116 3.02 -4.69 28.94
CA PHE A 116 3.66 -3.93 30.00
C PHE A 116 2.64 -3.22 30.89
N ALA A 117 2.87 -3.19 32.22
CA ALA A 117 2.00 -2.48 33.17
C ALA A 117 1.89 -0.96 32.91
N ARG A 118 2.94 -0.37 32.31
CA ARG A 118 3.00 1.04 31.90
C ARG A 118 3.71 1.16 30.54
N PRO A 119 2.99 0.95 29.43
CA PRO A 119 3.58 1.02 28.10
C PRO A 119 4.04 2.45 27.79
N LYS A 120 5.25 2.57 27.23
CA LYS A 120 5.72 3.84 26.68
C LYS A 120 4.93 4.12 25.41
N ARG A 121 4.19 5.24 25.39
CA ARG A 121 3.49 5.68 24.19
C ARG A 121 4.50 6.12 23.13
N ILE A 122 4.45 5.49 21.97
CA ILE A 122 5.25 5.86 20.81
C ILE A 122 4.38 6.74 19.93
N ARG A 123 4.89 7.93 19.58
CA ARG A 123 4.20 8.82 18.65
C ARG A 123 4.32 8.25 17.24
N TRP A 124 3.19 8.21 16.54
CA TRP A 124 3.14 7.93 15.12
C TRP A 124 3.42 9.22 14.34
N VAL A 125 4.43 9.17 13.47
CA VAL A 125 4.93 10.30 12.70
C VAL A 125 4.89 9.93 11.22
N SER A 126 4.30 10.79 10.39
CA SER A 126 4.25 10.62 8.95
C SER A 126 4.35 11.99 8.27
N PRO A 127 5.56 12.37 7.81
CA PRO A 127 5.76 13.61 7.07
C PRO A 127 4.89 13.69 5.81
N ASP A 128 4.65 12.56 5.15
CA ASP A 128 3.83 12.48 3.94
C ASP A 128 2.36 12.72 4.25
N PHE A 129 1.83 12.15 5.34
CA PHE A 129 0.48 12.45 5.80
C PHE A 129 0.35 13.95 6.13
N LEU A 130 1.30 14.54 6.85
CA LEU A 130 1.28 15.98 7.14
C LEU A 130 1.35 16.83 5.86
N SER A 131 2.13 16.42 4.87
CA SER A 131 2.20 17.08 3.56
C SER A 131 0.84 17.04 2.87
N TRP A 132 0.19 15.88 2.86
CA TRP A 132 -1.17 15.73 2.32
C TRP A 132 -2.19 16.59 3.07
N VAL A 133 -2.15 16.62 4.41
CA VAL A 133 -3.04 17.47 5.23
C VAL A 133 -2.92 18.93 4.83
N LYS A 134 -1.71 19.44 4.58
CA LYS A 134 -1.49 20.84 4.15
C LYS A 134 -2.11 21.17 2.80
N THR A 135 -2.34 20.19 1.95
CA THR A 135 -3.04 20.39 0.66
C THR A 135 -4.56 20.40 0.78
N GLN A 136 -5.11 20.03 1.95
CA GLN A 136 -6.55 20.02 2.16
C GLN A 136 -7.10 21.43 2.41
N PRO A 137 -8.37 21.69 2.08
CA PRO A 137 -9.03 22.92 2.46
C PRO A 137 -9.18 23.03 3.99
N CYS A 138 -9.09 24.25 4.50
CA CYS A 138 -9.34 24.61 5.89
C CYS A 138 -10.74 24.15 6.30
N MET A 139 -10.85 23.39 7.38
CA MET A 139 -12.15 22.87 7.84
C MET A 139 -13.12 23.94 8.35
N CYS A 140 -12.65 25.16 8.59
CA CYS A 140 -13.48 26.27 9.04
C CYS A 140 -14.04 27.11 7.89
N CYS A 141 -13.24 27.36 6.85
CA CYS A 141 -13.59 28.33 5.80
C CYS A 141 -13.33 27.87 4.36
N GLY A 142 -12.81 26.66 4.15
CA GLY A 142 -12.57 26.09 2.82
C GLY A 142 -11.35 26.64 2.08
N GLN A 143 -10.72 27.71 2.57
CA GLN A 143 -9.48 28.25 1.98
C GLN A 143 -8.31 27.27 2.16
N PRO A 144 -7.21 27.36 1.38
CA PRO A 144 -6.03 26.53 1.59
C PRO A 144 -5.55 26.56 3.05
N ALA A 145 -5.24 25.38 3.61
CA ALA A 145 -4.86 25.26 5.00
C ALA A 145 -3.44 25.81 5.27
N ASP A 146 -2.50 25.64 4.34
CA ASP A 146 -1.09 26.03 4.49
C ASP A 146 -0.31 25.30 5.63
N ASP A 147 -0.96 24.93 6.74
CA ASP A 147 -0.36 24.23 7.88
C ASP A 147 -1.29 23.16 8.50
N ALA A 148 -0.67 22.12 9.06
CA ALA A 148 -1.35 21.03 9.75
C ALA A 148 -1.34 21.28 11.27
N HIS A 149 -2.52 21.49 11.86
CA HIS A 149 -2.66 21.77 13.28
C HIS A 149 -2.80 20.49 14.11
N HIS A 150 -1.81 20.14 14.95
CA HIS A 150 -1.92 19.00 15.87
C HIS A 150 -2.95 19.23 16.99
N LEU A 151 -3.73 18.21 17.32
CA LEU A 151 -4.72 18.22 18.41
C LEU A 151 -4.10 18.72 19.74
N ILE A 152 -4.76 19.71 20.38
CA ILE A 152 -4.35 20.26 21.67
C ILE A 152 -5.47 20.15 22.71
N GLY A 153 -5.11 19.97 23.99
CA GLY A 153 -6.07 19.99 25.10
C GLY A 153 -6.87 18.70 25.32
N TRP A 154 -6.58 17.64 24.57
CA TRP A 154 -7.29 16.34 24.62
C TRP A 154 -6.45 15.17 25.17
N GLY A 155 -5.34 15.46 25.88
CA GLY A 155 -4.47 14.44 26.48
C GLY A 155 -3.69 13.56 25.49
N GLN A 156 -3.73 13.90 24.19
CA GLN A 156 -2.98 13.20 23.14
C GLN A 156 -1.56 13.74 22.93
N GLY A 157 -1.19 14.80 23.65
CA GLY A 157 0.15 15.37 23.71
C GLY A 157 0.55 15.70 25.15
N GLY A 158 1.81 16.04 25.37
CA GLY A 158 2.38 16.42 26.66
C GLY A 158 3.16 17.73 26.58
N VAL A 159 3.85 18.10 27.66
CA VAL A 159 4.69 19.30 27.68
C VAL A 159 5.80 19.17 26.64
N GLY A 160 5.80 20.05 25.64
CA GLY A 160 6.78 20.05 24.56
C GLY A 160 6.62 18.92 23.53
N THR A 161 5.56 18.11 23.60
CA THR A 161 5.30 17.03 22.63
C THR A 161 4.00 17.27 21.88
N LYS A 162 4.00 17.00 20.56
CA LYS A 162 2.76 17.03 19.77
C LYS A 162 2.11 15.65 19.72
N ALA A 163 0.79 15.64 19.47
CA ALA A 163 0.02 14.43 19.22
C ALA A 163 0.54 13.65 18.00
N HIS A 164 0.02 12.44 17.81
CA HIS A 164 0.24 11.66 16.58
C HIS A 164 -0.09 12.51 15.35
N ASP A 165 0.62 12.31 14.24
CA ASP A 165 0.38 13.09 13.02
C ASP A 165 -1.01 12.83 12.43
N ILE A 166 -1.59 11.66 12.69
CA ILE A 166 -2.98 11.32 12.35
C ILE A 166 -4.01 12.19 13.09
N PHE A 167 -3.62 12.83 14.20
CA PHE A 167 -4.45 13.77 14.97
C PHE A 167 -4.14 15.22 14.59
N THR A 168 -4.19 15.51 13.30
CA THR A 168 -4.02 16.87 12.77
C THR A 168 -5.27 17.37 12.06
N ILE A 169 -5.41 18.69 11.97
CA ILE A 169 -6.54 19.37 11.33
C ILE A 169 -5.97 20.33 10.27
N PRO A 170 -6.48 20.32 9.02
CA PRO A 170 -6.10 21.32 8.04
C PRO A 170 -6.78 22.65 8.40
N LEU A 171 -5.99 23.65 8.78
CA LEU A 171 -6.48 24.97 9.16
C LEU A 171 -5.64 26.05 8.49
N CYS A 172 -6.30 27.03 7.86
CA CYS A 172 -5.61 28.22 7.39
C CYS A 172 -4.96 28.98 8.55
N ARG A 173 -3.92 29.78 8.28
CA ARG A 173 -3.16 30.49 9.33
C ARG A 173 -4.03 31.32 10.28
N LYS A 174 -5.14 31.90 9.81
CA LYS A 174 -6.10 32.64 10.65
C LYS A 174 -6.76 31.72 11.69
N HIS A 175 -7.38 30.63 11.22
CA HIS A 175 -8.08 29.67 12.07
C HIS A 175 -7.13 28.87 12.95
N HIS A 176 -5.92 28.58 12.47
CA HIS A 176 -4.85 27.99 13.27
C HIS A 176 -4.50 28.87 14.48
N ARG A 177 -4.36 30.19 14.28
CA ARG A 177 -4.09 31.12 15.38
C ARG A 177 -5.28 31.22 16.34
N GLN A 178 -6.50 31.33 15.79
CA GLN A 178 -7.73 31.38 16.59
C GLN A 178 -7.87 30.17 17.53
N LEU A 179 -7.51 28.97 17.04
CA LEU A 179 -7.51 27.75 17.85
C LEU A 179 -6.47 27.82 18.98
N HIS A 180 -5.26 28.32 18.73
CA HIS A 180 -4.26 28.51 19.79
C HIS A 180 -4.63 29.61 20.81
N GLU A 181 -5.31 30.67 20.36
CA GLU A 181 -5.73 31.78 21.22
C GLU A 181 -6.85 31.36 22.18
N ASN A 182 -7.89 30.70 21.68
CA ASN A 182 -9.01 30.25 22.51
C ASN A 182 -9.65 28.96 21.97
N PRO A 183 -9.15 27.78 22.37
CA PRO A 183 -9.69 26.51 21.89
C PRO A 183 -11.17 26.33 22.16
N ARG A 184 -11.65 26.76 23.35
CA ARG A 184 -13.06 26.59 23.73
C ARG A 184 -14.00 27.47 22.91
N ALA A 185 -13.56 28.65 22.49
CA ALA A 185 -14.36 29.51 21.61
C ALA A 185 -14.37 28.94 20.19
N PHE A 186 -13.20 28.54 19.68
CA PHE A 186 -13.05 27.90 18.38
C PHE A 186 -13.95 26.67 18.25
N GLU A 187 -13.89 25.75 19.22
CA GLU A 187 -14.65 24.49 19.18
C GLU A 187 -16.16 24.71 19.26
N ARG A 188 -16.62 25.79 19.90
CA ARG A 188 -18.04 26.18 19.93
C ARG A 188 -18.52 26.72 18.57
N GLU A 189 -17.65 27.37 17.82
CA GLU A 189 -17.98 27.99 16.54
C GLU A 189 -17.89 26.98 15.37
N TYR A 190 -16.83 26.17 15.32
CA TYR A 190 -16.51 25.31 14.17
C TYR A 190 -16.69 23.80 14.43
N GLY A 191 -16.97 23.42 15.68
CA GLY A 191 -16.98 22.03 16.12
C GLY A 191 -15.69 21.62 16.84
N THR A 192 -15.79 20.57 17.65
CA THR A 192 -14.65 20.12 18.47
C THR A 192 -13.52 19.59 17.60
N GLN A 193 -12.27 19.74 18.07
CA GLN A 193 -11.10 19.25 17.34
C GLN A 193 -11.21 17.76 16.95
N PRO A 194 -11.66 16.82 17.83
CA PRO A 194 -11.84 15.42 17.44
C PRO A 194 -12.86 15.22 16.32
N VAL A 195 -13.95 15.99 16.30
CA VAL A 195 -14.95 15.90 15.22
C VAL A 195 -14.34 16.34 13.88
N LEU A 196 -13.52 17.39 13.87
CA LEU A 196 -12.81 17.83 12.67
C LEU A 196 -11.79 16.79 12.21
N ILE A 197 -11.05 16.18 13.14
CA ILE A 197 -10.11 15.08 12.85
C ILE A 197 -10.84 13.89 12.25
N ILE A 198 -11.98 13.46 12.82
CA ILE A 198 -12.77 12.34 12.28
C ILE A 198 -13.17 12.62 10.82
N LYS A 199 -13.63 13.84 10.51
CA LYS A 199 -13.95 14.23 9.13
C LYS A 199 -12.75 14.15 8.19
N LEU A 200 -11.56 14.51 8.68
CA LEU A 200 -10.34 14.44 7.89
C LEU A 200 -9.94 12.99 7.62
N LEU A 201 -10.01 12.15 8.66
CA LEU A 201 -9.67 10.73 8.56
C LEU A 201 -10.65 9.98 7.66
N ASP A 202 -11.95 10.23 7.79
CA ASP A 202 -12.97 9.69 6.89
C ASP A 202 -12.62 10.01 5.42
N ARG A 203 -12.29 11.28 5.13
CA ARG A 203 -11.81 11.68 3.79
C ARG A 203 -10.51 10.97 3.40
N ALA A 204 -9.54 10.85 4.31
CA ALA A 204 -8.26 10.20 4.02
C ALA A 204 -8.44 8.72 3.64
N TYR A 205 -9.27 7.99 4.38
CA TYR A 205 -9.62 6.59 4.08
C TYR A 205 -10.44 6.48 2.80
N ALA A 206 -11.47 7.31 2.64
CA ALA A 206 -12.34 7.28 1.46
C ALA A 206 -11.59 7.58 0.14
N LEU A 207 -10.47 8.31 0.21
CA LEU A 207 -9.64 8.65 -0.94
C LEU A 207 -8.38 7.77 -1.07
N GLY A 208 -8.22 6.73 -0.22
CA GLY A 208 -7.08 5.82 -0.27
C GLY A 208 -5.73 6.47 0.11
N VAL A 209 -5.75 7.58 0.84
CA VAL A 209 -4.55 8.24 1.36
C VAL A 209 -4.01 7.47 2.56
N LEU A 210 -4.93 6.97 3.39
CA LEU A 210 -4.68 5.96 4.39
C LEU A 210 -5.42 4.72 3.89
N ALA A 211 -4.68 3.66 3.56
CA ALA A 211 -5.21 2.40 3.06
C ALA A 211 -4.47 1.25 3.76
#